data_AF-A0A916NAR3-F1
#
_entry.id   AF-A0A916NAR3-F1
#
_cell.length_a   1.000
_cell.length_b   1.000
_cell.length_c   1.000
_cell.angle_alpha   90.00
_cell.angle_beta   90.00
_cell.angle_gamma   90.00
#
_symmetry.space_group_name_H-M   'P 1'
#
loop_
_entity.id
_entity.type
_entity.pdbx_description
1 polymer ?
#
loop_
_entity_poly.entity_id
_entity_poly.type
_entity_poly.pdbx_seq_one_letter_code
_entity_poly.pdbx_strand_id
1 'polypeptide(L)'
;MKISIITINFQNLEGLKKTVDSVIEQDYQEVEYIVIDGGSQDGTKEFIERVENQLTYWVSEPDRGIYHAMNKGIEQASGDYLLFLNSGDWLVSPSTITNVVNSGMSEDIIYGNLIKVKDSEEREQNRGLEGKPITKHFMYRSSLLHPSSFIKRELFDKVGRYNEDFKIVSDWLFFFNSIFQYEAVLKYVDIDVTYFDVGGVSSSAPQIIAEEKDAVLSRLLTEAEYADYKYQKNLLDARPKAREYDIIKSKRLLWFLVRAYLKIFRVKLK
;
A
#
# COMPACT_ATOMS: atom_id res chain seq x y z
N MET A 1 -2.07 -18.30 17.49
CA MET A 1 -1.22 -17.40 16.67
C MET A 1 -1.82 -16.04 16.85
N LYS A 2 -1.03 -15.06 17.28
CA LYS A 2 -1.53 -13.73 17.60
C LYS A 2 -1.33 -12.80 16.40
N ILE A 3 -2.34 -12.01 16.05
CA ILE A 3 -2.25 -11.03 14.95
C ILE A 3 -2.34 -9.63 15.56
N SER A 4 -1.30 -8.80 15.35
CA SER A 4 -1.37 -7.39 15.73
C SER A 4 -1.89 -6.58 14.55
N ILE A 5 -3.03 -5.93 14.72
CA ILE A 5 -3.55 -4.96 13.77
C ILE A 5 -3.13 -3.58 14.27
N ILE A 6 -2.43 -2.83 13.41
CA ILE A 6 -1.88 -1.52 13.72
C ILE A 6 -2.60 -0.48 12.85
N THR A 7 -3.30 0.45 13.48
CA THR A 7 -3.97 1.56 12.82
C THR A 7 -3.25 2.87 13.10
N ILE A 8 -2.84 3.54 12.02
CA ILE A 8 -2.30 4.90 12.08
C ILE A 8 -3.42 5.89 11.77
N ASN A 9 -3.56 6.90 12.61
CA ASN A 9 -4.55 7.95 12.44
C ASN A 9 -3.92 9.35 12.55
N PHE A 10 -4.38 10.26 11.70
CA PHE A 10 -4.11 11.68 11.85
C PHE A 10 -5.23 12.49 11.17
N GLN A 11 -5.94 13.32 11.94
CA GLN A 11 -7.04 14.17 11.48
C GLN A 11 -8.10 13.42 10.64
N ASN A 12 -8.44 12.18 11.01
CA ASN A 12 -9.41 11.35 10.31
C ASN A 12 -10.33 10.58 11.26
N LEU A 13 -11.03 11.28 12.17
CA LEU A 13 -11.96 10.68 13.12
C LEU A 13 -13.00 9.74 12.46
N GLU A 14 -13.61 10.16 11.35
CA GLU A 14 -14.65 9.36 10.69
C GLU A 14 -14.10 8.11 10.01
N GLY A 15 -12.89 8.19 9.44
CA GLY A 15 -12.18 7.01 8.95
C GLY A 15 -11.82 6.07 10.09
N LEU A 16 -11.33 6.59 11.20
CA LEU A 16 -10.91 5.79 12.35
C LEU A 16 -12.07 5.00 12.93
N LYS A 17 -13.26 5.60 13.06
CA LYS A 17 -14.46 4.90 13.53
C LYS A 17 -14.75 3.66 12.69
N LYS A 18 -14.75 3.80 11.36
CA LYS A 18 -14.98 2.69 10.43
C LYS A 18 -13.91 1.60 10.58
N THR A 19 -12.64 2.01 10.68
CA THR A 19 -11.53 1.09 10.87
C THR A 19 -11.68 0.31 12.18
N VAL A 20 -11.90 1.02 13.30
CA VAL A 20 -12.09 0.42 14.63
C VAL A 20 -13.25 -0.56 14.62
N ASP A 21 -14.42 -0.16 14.11
CA ASP A 21 -15.61 -1.01 14.04
C ASP A 21 -15.31 -2.33 13.31
N SER A 22 -14.60 -2.27 12.18
CA SER A 22 -14.25 -3.49 11.42
C SER A 22 -13.29 -4.44 12.12
N VAL A 23 -12.44 -3.91 13.02
CA VAL A 23 -11.46 -4.71 13.77
C VAL A 23 -12.11 -5.33 15.01
N ILE A 24 -12.92 -4.58 15.75
CA ILE A 24 -13.61 -5.09 16.94
C ILE A 24 -14.68 -6.14 16.59
N GLU A 25 -15.24 -6.07 15.37
CA GLU A 25 -16.21 -7.05 14.87
C GLU A 25 -15.58 -8.38 14.44
N GLN A 26 -14.24 -8.51 14.44
CA GLN A 26 -13.59 -9.76 14.05
C GLN A 26 -13.93 -10.91 15.00
N ASP A 27 -14.22 -12.08 14.44
CA ASP A 27 -14.51 -13.30 15.20
C ASP A 27 -13.24 -14.02 15.70
N TYR A 28 -12.06 -13.60 15.22
CA TYR A 28 -10.77 -14.14 15.63
C TYR A 28 -10.35 -13.60 17.00
N GLN A 29 -10.19 -14.50 17.98
CA GLN A 29 -10.01 -14.10 19.39
C GLN A 29 -8.59 -13.61 19.74
N GLU A 30 -7.58 -13.97 18.95
CA GLU A 30 -6.18 -13.65 19.23
C GLU A 30 -5.71 -12.40 18.46
N VAL A 31 -6.58 -11.39 18.36
CA VAL A 31 -6.25 -10.07 17.80
C VAL A 31 -5.70 -9.17 18.91
N GLU A 32 -4.55 -8.57 18.66
CA GLU A 32 -4.06 -7.41 19.41
C GLU A 32 -4.30 -6.17 18.57
N TYR A 33 -5.03 -5.19 19.12
CA TYR A 33 -5.39 -4.00 18.38
C TYR A 33 -4.65 -2.77 18.93
N ILE A 34 -3.88 -2.12 18.06
CA ILE A 34 -2.98 -1.02 18.37
C ILE A 34 -3.38 0.20 17.55
N VAL A 35 -3.66 1.32 18.22
CA VAL A 35 -4.00 2.59 17.56
C VAL A 35 -2.95 3.65 17.88
N ILE A 36 -2.29 4.18 16.86
CA ILE A 36 -1.32 5.26 16.98
C ILE A 36 -1.91 6.51 16.31
N ASP A 37 -2.27 7.50 17.11
CA ASP A 37 -2.76 8.79 16.65
C ASP A 37 -1.66 9.86 16.70
N GLY A 38 -1.46 10.58 15.60
CA GLY A 38 -0.43 11.62 15.43
C GLY A 38 -0.71 12.95 16.14
N GLY A 39 -1.52 12.95 17.21
CA GLY A 39 -1.91 14.15 17.94
C GLY A 39 -3.02 14.94 17.26
N SER A 40 -4.09 14.26 16.84
CA SER A 40 -5.22 14.85 16.13
C SER A 40 -6.05 15.81 17.01
N GLN A 41 -6.69 16.80 16.38
CA GLN A 41 -7.50 17.83 17.05
C GLN A 41 -8.99 17.82 16.62
N ASP A 42 -9.40 16.76 15.92
CA ASP A 42 -10.72 16.62 15.30
C ASP A 42 -11.71 15.79 16.15
N GLY A 43 -11.41 15.56 17.42
CA GLY A 43 -12.19 14.70 18.31
C GLY A 43 -11.73 13.23 18.33
N THR A 44 -10.64 12.89 17.63
CA THR A 44 -10.07 11.53 17.61
C THR A 44 -9.71 11.05 19.02
N LYS A 45 -9.00 11.84 19.81
CA LYS A 45 -8.53 11.41 21.13
C LYS A 45 -9.71 11.05 22.04
N GLU A 46 -10.73 11.89 22.08
CA GLU A 46 -11.95 11.67 22.85
C GLU A 46 -12.71 10.43 22.35
N PHE A 47 -12.62 10.09 21.07
CA PHE A 47 -13.16 8.83 20.55
C PHE A 47 -12.35 7.62 21.01
N ILE A 48 -11.02 7.66 20.90
CA ILE A 48 -10.14 6.58 21.34
C ILE A 48 -10.34 6.28 22.83
N GLU A 49 -10.40 7.31 23.68
CA GLU A 49 -10.67 7.17 25.11
C GLU A 49 -12.02 6.48 25.40
N ARG A 50 -13.05 6.71 24.57
CA ARG A 50 -14.35 6.02 24.74
C ARG A 50 -14.30 4.54 24.39
N VAL A 51 -13.41 4.13 23.49
CA VAL A 51 -13.29 2.74 23.02
C VAL A 51 -12.06 2.02 23.56
N GLU A 52 -11.31 2.64 24.48
CA GLU A 52 -10.00 2.15 24.93
C GLU A 52 -10.02 0.71 25.48
N ASN A 53 -11.12 0.29 26.10
CA ASN A 53 -11.28 -1.07 26.62
C ASN A 53 -11.33 -2.15 25.52
N GLN A 54 -11.49 -1.76 24.26
CA GLN A 54 -11.45 -2.64 23.09
C GLN A 54 -10.08 -2.62 22.40
N LEU A 55 -9.16 -1.77 22.86
CA LEU A 55 -7.82 -1.63 22.29
C LEU A 55 -6.82 -2.29 23.23
N THR A 56 -5.84 -3.00 22.67
CA THR A 56 -4.73 -3.54 23.47
C THR A 56 -3.74 -2.45 23.84
N TYR A 57 -3.53 -1.49 22.93
CA TYR A 57 -2.68 -0.33 23.16
C TYR A 57 -3.18 0.86 22.34
N TRP A 58 -3.05 2.06 22.88
CA TRP A 58 -3.21 3.27 22.09
C TRP A 58 -2.32 4.40 22.60
N VAL A 59 -1.99 5.34 21.71
CA VAL A 59 -1.36 6.61 22.07
C VAL A 59 -1.85 7.71 21.12
N SER A 60 -2.00 8.92 21.65
CA SER A 60 -2.32 10.13 20.88
C SER A 60 -1.31 11.22 21.21
N GLU A 61 -0.32 11.40 20.33
CA GLU A 61 0.75 12.39 20.48
C GLU A 61 1.38 12.72 19.11
N PRO A 62 1.97 13.91 18.93
CA PRO A 62 2.61 14.26 17.67
C PRO A 62 3.63 13.23 17.17
N ASP A 63 3.62 12.99 15.86
CA ASP A 63 4.61 12.20 15.15
C ASP A 63 5.38 13.02 14.09
N ARG A 64 6.42 12.42 13.51
CA ARG A 64 7.23 13.03 12.45
C ARG A 64 6.76 12.63 11.05
N GLY A 65 5.62 11.96 10.93
CA GLY A 65 5.10 11.37 9.71
C GLY A 65 4.58 9.94 9.90
N ILE A 66 3.87 9.44 8.89
CA ILE A 66 3.17 8.14 8.92
C ILE A 66 4.10 6.98 9.30
N TYR A 67 5.34 6.96 8.81
CA TYR A 67 6.25 5.86 9.11
C TYR A 67 6.82 5.91 10.53
N HIS A 68 6.94 7.10 11.15
CA HIS A 68 7.25 7.20 12.58
C HIS A 68 6.09 6.60 13.40
N ALA A 69 4.85 6.87 13.03
CA ALA A 69 3.69 6.28 13.66
C ALA A 69 3.59 4.76 13.44
N MET A 70 3.88 4.27 12.22
CA MET A 70 3.98 2.83 11.96
C MET A 70 5.06 2.17 12.81
N ASN A 71 6.24 2.78 12.92
CA ASN A 71 7.34 2.26 13.74
C ASN A 71 6.96 2.18 15.23
N LYS A 72 6.31 3.21 15.78
CA LYS A 72 5.72 3.17 17.12
C LYS A 72 4.76 1.98 17.29
N GLY A 73 3.91 1.72 16.30
CA GLY A 73 3.02 0.57 16.31
C GLY A 73 3.77 -0.77 16.33
N ILE A 74 4.83 -0.91 15.52
CA ILE A 74 5.67 -2.13 15.50
C ILE A 74 6.38 -2.34 16.84
N GLU A 75 6.80 -1.27 17.51
CA GLU A 75 7.44 -1.36 18.83
C GLU A 75 6.50 -1.89 19.92
N GLN A 76 5.21 -1.56 19.86
CA GLN A 76 4.21 -2.04 20.82
C GLN A 76 3.65 -3.42 20.47
N ALA A 77 3.78 -3.84 19.21
CA ALA A 77 3.20 -5.09 18.74
C ALA A 77 3.94 -6.33 19.27
N SER A 78 3.15 -7.29 19.77
CA SER A 78 3.61 -8.58 20.28
C SER A 78 3.11 -9.78 19.47
N GLY A 79 2.27 -9.55 18.46
CA GLY A 79 1.75 -10.59 17.57
C GLY A 79 2.82 -11.31 16.76
N ASP A 80 2.47 -12.50 16.28
CA ASP A 80 3.30 -13.29 15.38
C ASP A 80 3.39 -12.62 14.00
N TYR A 81 2.26 -12.03 13.55
CA TYR A 81 2.14 -11.24 12.33
C TYR A 81 1.56 -9.86 12.62
N LEU A 82 2.00 -8.88 11.84
CA LEU A 82 1.52 -7.51 11.84
C LEU A 82 0.69 -7.26 10.57
N LEU A 83 -0.48 -6.67 10.75
CA LEU A 83 -1.31 -6.13 9.67
C LEU A 83 -1.45 -4.62 9.90
N PHE A 84 -1.11 -3.83 8.89
CA PHE A 84 -1.31 -2.38 8.94
C PHE A 84 -2.64 -2.04 8.28
N LEU A 85 -3.51 -1.35 9.01
CA LEU A 85 -4.82 -0.95 8.54
C LEU A 85 -5.04 0.51 8.93
N ASN A 86 -4.65 1.43 8.03
CA ASN A 86 -4.66 2.86 8.32
C ASN A 86 -6.10 3.38 8.49
N SER A 87 -6.25 4.47 9.22
CA SER A 87 -7.55 5.12 9.43
C SER A 87 -8.22 5.45 8.10
N GLY A 88 -9.44 4.93 7.89
CA GLY A 88 -10.19 5.02 6.64
C GLY A 88 -10.23 3.71 5.87
N ASP A 89 -9.29 2.78 6.09
CA ASP A 89 -9.34 1.42 5.57
C ASP A 89 -10.09 0.50 6.55
N TRP A 90 -10.76 -0.55 6.07
CA TRP A 90 -11.49 -1.48 6.94
C TRP A 90 -11.47 -2.92 6.45
N LEU A 91 -11.61 -3.87 7.38
CA LEU A 91 -11.68 -5.30 7.05
C LEU A 91 -12.99 -5.64 6.35
N VAL A 92 -12.94 -6.57 5.39
CA VAL A 92 -14.06 -6.87 4.49
C VAL A 92 -15.24 -7.54 5.21
N SER A 93 -14.98 -8.40 6.19
CA SER A 93 -16.02 -9.06 6.98
C SER A 93 -15.53 -9.43 8.39
N PRO A 94 -16.45 -9.74 9.33
CA PRO A 94 -16.12 -10.26 10.66
C PRO A 94 -15.22 -11.52 10.66
N SER A 95 -15.20 -12.29 9.58
CA SER A 95 -14.41 -13.53 9.49
C SER A 95 -13.11 -13.36 8.70
N THR A 96 -12.75 -12.14 8.27
CA THR A 96 -11.57 -11.88 7.43
C THR A 96 -10.30 -12.45 8.06
N ILE A 97 -10.01 -12.13 9.32
CA ILE A 97 -8.78 -12.62 9.98
C ILE A 97 -8.81 -14.15 10.14
N THR A 98 -9.94 -14.71 10.59
CA THR A 98 -10.12 -16.16 10.71
C THR A 98 -9.89 -16.89 9.38
N ASN A 99 -10.40 -16.36 8.27
CA ASN A 99 -10.22 -16.95 6.94
C ASN A 99 -8.75 -16.97 6.51
N VAL A 100 -8.01 -15.88 6.75
CA VAL A 100 -6.57 -15.82 6.43
C VAL A 100 -5.81 -16.80 7.31
N VAL A 101 -6.07 -16.84 8.62
CA VAL A 101 -5.42 -17.77 9.54
C VAL A 101 -5.68 -19.22 9.14
N ASN A 102 -6.92 -19.57 8.80
CA ASN A 102 -7.32 -20.92 8.39
C ASN A 102 -6.73 -21.35 7.04
N SER A 103 -6.31 -20.40 6.20
CA SER A 103 -5.55 -20.72 4.98
C SER A 103 -4.13 -21.22 5.26
N GLY A 104 -3.67 -21.11 6.52
CA GLY A 104 -2.35 -21.47 7.01
C GLY A 104 -1.36 -20.31 6.88
N MET A 105 -0.66 -19.98 7.95
CA MET A 105 0.32 -18.88 7.98
C MET A 105 1.67 -19.40 8.48
N SER A 106 2.63 -19.54 7.57
CA SER A 106 3.99 -20.00 7.91
C SER A 106 5.09 -19.21 7.20
N GLU A 107 4.74 -18.55 6.10
CA GLU A 107 5.58 -17.75 5.24
C GLU A 107 5.83 -16.36 5.84
N ASP A 108 6.90 -15.70 5.42
CA ASP A 108 7.32 -14.44 6.05
C ASP A 108 6.34 -13.29 5.78
N ILE A 109 5.70 -13.32 4.61
CA ILE A 109 4.61 -12.41 4.25
C ILE A 109 3.48 -13.20 3.60
N ILE A 110 2.29 -13.10 4.18
CA ILE A 110 1.04 -13.58 3.57
C ILE A 110 0.29 -12.36 3.06
N TYR A 111 -0.14 -12.36 1.80
CA TYR A 111 -0.89 -11.24 1.23
C TYR A 111 -2.16 -11.71 0.52
N GLY A 112 -3.23 -10.97 0.75
CA GLY A 112 -4.53 -11.19 0.13
C GLY A 112 -4.89 -10.13 -0.90
N ASN A 113 -6.18 -10.03 -1.17
CA ASN A 113 -6.77 -9.06 -2.08
C ASN A 113 -7.15 -7.77 -1.35
N LEU A 114 -7.26 -6.70 -2.11
CA LEU A 114 -7.68 -5.38 -1.65
C LEU A 114 -8.80 -4.88 -2.56
N ILE A 115 -9.85 -4.30 -1.99
CA ILE A 115 -10.94 -3.68 -2.75
C ILE A 115 -10.83 -2.17 -2.58
N LYS A 116 -10.50 -1.46 -3.65
CA LYS A 116 -10.48 0.01 -3.61
C LYS A 116 -11.92 0.51 -3.58
N VAL A 117 -12.20 1.45 -2.70
CA VAL A 117 -13.50 2.11 -2.57
C VAL A 117 -13.33 3.59 -2.87
N LYS A 118 -14.14 4.09 -3.79
CA LYS A 118 -14.22 5.53 -4.11
C LYS A 118 -15.64 6.02 -3.87
N ASP A 119 -15.76 7.15 -3.16
CA ASP A 119 -17.04 7.80 -2.84
C ASP A 119 -18.08 6.86 -2.20
N SER A 120 -17.63 5.82 -1.49
CA SER A 120 -18.45 4.76 -0.88
C SER A 120 -19.32 3.91 -1.83
N GLU A 121 -19.22 4.09 -3.15
CA GLU A 121 -20.08 3.42 -4.13
C GLU A 121 -19.29 2.61 -5.17
N GLU A 122 -18.18 3.15 -5.69
CA GLU A 122 -17.37 2.46 -6.70
C GLU A 122 -16.38 1.51 -6.04
N ARG A 123 -16.44 0.23 -6.42
CA ARG A 123 -15.56 -0.83 -5.91
C ARG A 123 -14.73 -1.44 -7.03
N GLU A 124 -13.40 -1.37 -6.92
CA GLU A 124 -12.45 -2.03 -7.82
C GLU A 124 -11.67 -3.09 -7.04
N GLN A 125 -11.84 -4.37 -7.38
CA GLN A 125 -11.06 -5.45 -6.78
C GLN A 125 -9.64 -5.46 -7.37
N ASN A 126 -8.65 -5.36 -6.50
CA ASN A 126 -7.23 -5.50 -6.81
C ASN A 126 -6.73 -6.83 -6.22
N ARG A 127 -6.56 -7.82 -7.09
CA ARG A 127 -6.09 -9.14 -6.68
C ARG A 127 -4.57 -9.19 -6.55
N GLY A 128 -4.10 -9.94 -5.57
CA GLY A 128 -2.67 -10.27 -5.47
C GLY A 128 -2.18 -11.09 -6.67
N LEU A 129 -0.86 -11.20 -6.82
CA LEU A 129 -0.26 -12.03 -7.86
C LEU A 129 -0.35 -13.52 -7.47
N GLU A 130 -1.36 -14.20 -8.01
CA GLU A 130 -1.52 -15.66 -7.89
C GLU A 130 -0.56 -16.41 -8.83
N GLY A 131 0.19 -17.38 -8.29
CA GLY A 131 1.01 -18.32 -9.06
C GLY A 131 2.13 -17.68 -9.91
N LYS A 132 2.44 -16.40 -9.68
CA LYS A 132 3.47 -15.65 -10.41
C LYS A 132 4.53 -15.13 -9.46
N PRO A 133 5.82 -15.22 -9.82
CA PRO A 133 6.87 -14.68 -8.97
C PRO A 133 6.76 -13.15 -8.88
N ILE A 134 6.99 -12.62 -7.69
CA ILE A 134 7.21 -11.18 -7.51
C ILE A 134 8.59 -10.84 -8.04
N THR A 135 8.63 -10.09 -9.15
CA THR A 135 9.89 -9.70 -9.81
C THR A 135 10.26 -8.26 -9.49
N LYS A 136 11.54 -7.89 -9.60
CA LYS A 136 11.96 -6.48 -9.53
C LYS A 136 11.15 -5.61 -10.50
N HIS A 137 10.89 -6.14 -11.70
CA HIS A 137 10.06 -5.50 -12.71
C HIS A 137 8.64 -5.18 -12.24
N PHE A 138 8.00 -6.10 -11.50
CA PHE A 138 6.72 -5.85 -10.86
C PHE A 138 6.85 -4.72 -9.83
N MET A 139 7.85 -4.79 -8.96
CA MET A 139 8.07 -3.78 -7.91
C MET A 139 8.44 -2.40 -8.46
N TYR A 140 9.01 -2.30 -9.67
CA TYR A 140 9.23 -1.01 -10.35
C TYR A 140 7.92 -0.31 -10.73
N ARG A 141 6.84 -1.06 -10.94
CA ARG A 141 5.54 -0.55 -11.41
C ARG A 141 4.48 -0.54 -10.31
N SER A 142 4.64 -1.40 -9.32
CA SER A 142 3.62 -1.70 -8.31
C SER A 142 4.26 -1.86 -6.93
N SER A 143 3.50 -2.38 -5.99
CA SER A 143 3.95 -2.90 -4.70
C SER A 143 3.12 -4.14 -4.35
N LEU A 144 3.51 -4.86 -3.31
CA LEU A 144 2.55 -5.69 -2.58
C LEU A 144 1.47 -4.81 -1.96
N LEU A 145 0.28 -5.39 -1.75
CA LEU A 145 -0.87 -4.67 -1.21
C LEU A 145 -0.70 -4.54 0.30
N HIS A 146 -0.02 -3.46 0.73
CA HIS A 146 0.35 -3.24 2.14
C HIS A 146 -0.82 -3.41 3.13
N PRO A 147 -2.02 -2.84 2.88
CA PRO A 147 -3.15 -2.98 3.81
C PRO A 147 -3.77 -4.39 3.85
N SER A 148 -3.37 -5.28 2.93
CA SER A 148 -3.83 -6.67 2.85
C SER A 148 -2.67 -7.66 3.05
N SER A 149 -1.55 -7.20 3.64
CA SER A 149 -0.35 -8.01 3.86
C SER A 149 -0.10 -8.23 5.35
N PHE A 150 -0.05 -9.49 5.76
CA PHE A 150 0.33 -9.96 7.08
C PHE A 150 1.83 -10.25 7.06
N ILE A 151 2.60 -9.46 7.81
CA ILE A 151 4.06 -9.50 7.81
C ILE A 151 4.52 -10.12 9.12
N LYS A 152 5.35 -11.17 9.11
CA LYS A 152 5.93 -11.70 10.35
C LYS A 152 6.62 -10.59 11.11
N ARG A 153 6.34 -10.47 12.41
CA ARG A 153 6.92 -9.42 13.24
C ARG A 153 8.46 -9.45 13.22
N GLU A 154 9.05 -10.65 13.28
CA GLU A 154 10.51 -10.82 13.23
C GLU A 154 11.16 -10.34 11.93
N LEU A 155 10.40 -10.17 10.84
CA LEU A 155 10.93 -9.63 9.59
C LEU A 155 11.36 -8.17 9.75
N PHE A 156 10.69 -7.40 10.62
CA PHE A 156 11.09 -6.03 10.95
C PHE A 156 12.37 -5.94 11.78
N ASP A 157 12.76 -7.03 12.45
CA ASP A 157 14.03 -7.10 13.18
C ASP A 157 15.17 -7.53 12.23
N LYS A 158 14.86 -8.35 11.21
CA LYS A 158 15.82 -8.80 10.18
C LYS A 158 16.09 -7.74 9.12
N VAL A 159 15.04 -7.18 8.51
CA VAL A 159 15.12 -6.23 7.39
C VAL A 159 15.38 -4.81 7.89
N GLY A 160 14.89 -4.49 9.07
CA GLY A 160 14.82 -3.14 9.63
C GLY A 160 13.41 -2.56 9.59
N ARG A 161 13.21 -1.49 10.36
CA ARG A 161 11.94 -0.76 10.48
C ARG A 161 11.69 0.11 9.24
N TYR A 162 10.53 0.76 9.17
CA TYR A 162 10.25 1.71 8.09
C TYR A 162 11.19 2.92 8.18
N ASN A 163 11.70 3.38 7.05
CA ASN A 163 12.53 4.56 6.95
C ASN A 163 11.64 5.82 6.99
N GLU A 164 11.82 6.60 8.04
CA GLU A 164 11.03 7.80 8.33
C GLU A 164 11.37 9.02 7.45
N ASP A 165 12.47 8.97 6.69
CA ASP A 165 12.85 10.04 5.76
C ASP A 165 11.97 10.07 4.51
N PHE A 166 11.24 8.99 4.22
CA PHE A 166 10.31 8.92 3.09
C PHE A 166 8.91 9.34 3.48
N LYS A 167 8.17 9.90 2.53
CA LYS A 167 6.79 10.32 2.72
C LYS A 167 5.80 9.21 2.35
N ILE A 168 6.07 8.44 1.28
CA ILE A 168 5.08 7.51 0.71
C ILE A 168 5.66 6.15 0.28
N VAL A 169 6.99 5.98 0.18
CA VAL A 169 7.57 4.74 -0.40
C VAL A 169 8.23 3.79 0.60
N SER A 170 8.17 4.03 1.91
CA SER A 170 8.92 3.20 2.86
C SER A 170 8.37 1.78 3.02
N ASP A 171 7.06 1.58 2.89
CA ASP A 171 6.41 0.26 2.86
C ASP A 171 6.83 -0.52 1.60
N TRP A 172 6.83 0.16 0.44
CA TRP A 172 7.35 -0.41 -0.80
C TRP A 172 8.84 -0.80 -0.70
N LEU A 173 9.67 0.06 -0.10
CA LEU A 173 11.10 -0.22 0.14
C LEU A 173 11.28 -1.42 1.07
N PHE A 174 10.49 -1.48 2.15
CA PHE A 174 10.52 -2.64 3.06
C PHE A 174 10.21 -3.94 2.32
N PHE A 175 9.16 -3.98 1.49
CA PHE A 175 8.86 -5.15 0.68
C PHE A 175 9.96 -5.46 -0.34
N PHE A 176 10.53 -4.44 -0.99
CA PHE A 176 11.62 -4.63 -1.94
C PHE A 176 12.82 -5.32 -1.29
N ASN A 177 13.27 -4.83 -0.13
CA ASN A 177 14.38 -5.41 0.60
C ASN A 177 14.02 -6.79 1.15
N SER A 178 12.84 -6.94 1.75
CA SER A 178 12.36 -8.24 2.25
C SER A 178 12.46 -9.33 1.18
N ILE A 179 12.01 -9.03 -0.04
CA ILE A 179 11.92 -10.01 -1.13
C ILE A 179 13.29 -10.25 -1.79
N PHE A 180 14.02 -9.17 -2.15
CA PHE A 180 15.21 -9.31 -3.01
C PHE A 180 16.55 -9.32 -2.27
N GLN A 181 16.59 -8.85 -1.02
CA GLN A 181 17.80 -8.84 -0.21
C GLN A 181 17.75 -9.90 0.90
N TYR A 182 16.59 -10.12 1.48
CA TYR A 182 16.39 -11.07 2.59
C TYR A 182 15.64 -12.34 2.17
N GLU A 183 15.30 -12.48 0.88
CA GLU A 183 14.68 -13.68 0.29
C GLU A 183 13.43 -14.16 1.05
N ALA A 184 12.63 -13.23 1.55
CA ALA A 184 11.42 -13.51 2.31
C ALA A 184 10.47 -14.42 1.52
N VAL A 185 9.98 -15.48 2.16
CA VAL A 185 9.03 -16.40 1.56
C VAL A 185 7.65 -15.75 1.56
N LEU A 186 7.01 -15.73 0.39
CA LEU A 186 5.70 -15.10 0.21
C LEU A 186 4.62 -16.15 -0.02
N LYS A 187 3.41 -15.89 0.51
CA LYS A 187 2.21 -16.65 0.18
C LYS A 187 1.07 -15.73 -0.20
N TYR A 188 0.49 -15.99 -1.37
CA TYR A 188 -0.77 -15.39 -1.78
C TYR A 188 -1.95 -16.21 -1.27
N VAL A 189 -3.01 -15.52 -0.84
CA VAL A 189 -4.31 -16.12 -0.51
C VAL A 189 -5.42 -15.39 -1.27
N ASP A 190 -6.33 -16.12 -1.95
CA ASP A 190 -7.46 -15.50 -2.67
C ASP A 190 -8.59 -15.12 -1.70
N ILE A 191 -8.29 -14.17 -0.82
CA ILE A 191 -9.19 -13.67 0.22
C ILE A 191 -9.21 -12.14 0.12
N ASP A 192 -10.40 -11.55 0.05
CA ASP A 192 -10.58 -10.11 0.18
C ASP A 192 -10.37 -9.71 1.63
N VAL A 193 -9.25 -9.02 1.91
CA VAL A 193 -8.86 -8.65 3.28
C VAL A 193 -9.38 -7.26 3.62
N THR A 194 -9.10 -6.29 2.75
CA THR A 194 -9.24 -4.87 3.09
C THR A 194 -10.03 -4.11 2.04
N TYR A 195 -10.98 -3.31 2.49
CA TYR A 195 -11.48 -2.17 1.74
C TYR A 195 -10.54 -0.99 1.95
N PHE A 196 -10.01 -0.45 0.84
CA PHE A 196 -9.04 0.64 0.84
C PHE A 196 -9.68 1.94 0.38
N ASP A 197 -9.61 2.97 1.21
CA ASP A 197 -10.14 4.29 0.86
C ASP A 197 -9.15 5.05 -0.03
N VAL A 198 -9.57 5.33 -1.27
CA VAL A 198 -8.73 6.06 -2.22
C VAL A 198 -8.56 7.54 -1.89
N GLY A 199 -9.19 8.06 -0.83
CA GLY A 199 -8.99 9.42 -0.33
C GLY A 199 -7.62 9.68 0.31
N GLY A 200 -6.83 8.63 0.61
CA GLY A 200 -5.55 8.76 1.30
C GLY A 200 -4.44 9.48 0.52
N VAL A 201 -3.39 9.89 1.25
CA VAL A 201 -2.22 10.64 0.71
C VAL A 201 -1.52 9.90 -0.44
N SER A 202 -1.40 8.57 -0.37
CA SER A 202 -0.76 7.75 -1.40
C SER A 202 -1.51 7.78 -2.75
N SER A 203 -2.81 8.03 -2.73
CA SER A 203 -3.63 8.15 -3.94
C SER A 203 -3.55 9.53 -4.60
N SER A 204 -3.10 10.56 -3.87
CA SER A 204 -3.10 11.95 -4.33
C SER A 204 -1.73 12.49 -4.75
N ALA A 205 -0.64 11.74 -4.56
CA ALA A 205 0.73 12.21 -4.82
C ALA A 205 1.59 11.27 -5.70
N PRO A 206 1.17 10.93 -6.93
CA PRO A 206 1.91 10.02 -7.80
C PRO A 206 3.30 10.52 -8.20
N GLN A 207 3.52 11.84 -8.26
CA GLN A 207 4.84 12.43 -8.54
C GLN A 207 5.84 12.16 -7.42
N ILE A 208 5.42 12.32 -6.16
CA ILE A 208 6.27 12.07 -4.98
C ILE A 208 6.68 10.60 -4.95
N ILE A 209 5.73 9.68 -5.19
CA ILE A 209 6.03 8.25 -5.28
C ILE A 209 7.07 7.97 -6.36
N ALA A 210 6.92 8.57 -7.54
CA ALA A 210 7.85 8.36 -8.64
C ALA A 210 9.25 8.90 -8.35
N GLU A 211 9.35 10.05 -7.67
CA GLU A 211 10.62 10.68 -7.27
C GLU A 211 11.32 9.89 -6.16
N GLU A 212 10.61 9.53 -5.09
CA GLU A 212 11.18 8.78 -3.98
C GLU A 212 11.61 7.37 -4.42
N LYS A 213 10.81 6.66 -5.23
CA LYS A 213 11.22 5.38 -5.81
C LYS A 213 12.48 5.51 -6.67
N ASP A 214 12.57 6.56 -7.49
CA ASP A 214 13.73 6.79 -8.35
C ASP A 214 15.00 7.05 -7.52
N ALA A 215 14.89 7.87 -6.47
CA ALA A 215 15.97 8.15 -5.53
C ALA A 215 16.44 6.87 -4.82
N VAL A 216 15.51 6.04 -4.35
CA VAL A 216 15.81 4.74 -3.73
C VAL A 216 16.53 3.81 -4.71
N LEU A 217 15.96 3.60 -5.90
CA LEU A 217 16.51 2.66 -6.88
C LEU A 217 17.87 3.10 -7.41
N SER A 218 18.14 4.40 -7.51
CA SER A 218 19.45 4.92 -7.91
C SER A 218 20.57 4.56 -6.93
N ARG A 219 20.22 4.24 -5.68
CA ARG A 219 21.16 3.88 -4.61
C ARG A 219 21.23 2.36 -4.40
N LEU A 220 20.10 1.66 -4.56
CA LEU A 220 20.02 0.21 -4.31
C LEU A 220 20.49 -0.63 -5.50
N LEU A 221 20.27 -0.17 -6.73
CA LEU A 221 20.58 -0.93 -7.93
C LEU A 221 22.01 -0.64 -8.40
N THR A 222 22.63 -1.63 -9.05
CA THR A 222 23.85 -1.37 -9.83
C THR A 222 23.57 -0.39 -10.99
N GLU A 223 24.61 0.23 -11.54
CA GLU A 223 24.45 1.16 -12.67
C GLU A 223 23.71 0.52 -13.86
N ALA A 224 24.00 -0.76 -14.17
CA ALA A 224 23.35 -1.50 -15.23
C ALA A 224 21.85 -1.76 -14.93
N GLU A 225 21.53 -2.24 -13.72
CA GLU A 225 20.15 -2.49 -13.31
C GLU A 225 19.33 -1.19 -13.25
N TYR A 226 19.94 -0.09 -12.81
CA TYR A 226 19.28 1.22 -12.78
C TYR A 226 19.04 1.76 -14.21
N ALA A 227 19.98 1.56 -15.13
CA ALA A 227 19.79 1.90 -16.55
C ALA A 227 18.64 1.09 -17.17
N ASP A 228 18.54 -0.21 -16.88
CA ASP A 228 17.44 -1.06 -17.31
C ASP A 228 16.10 -0.60 -16.73
N TYR A 229 16.07 -0.24 -15.43
CA TYR A 229 14.90 0.36 -14.79
C TYR A 229 14.45 1.64 -15.52
N LYS A 230 15.38 2.57 -15.78
CA LYS A 230 15.10 3.82 -16.51
C LYS A 230 14.57 3.55 -17.91
N TYR A 231 15.17 2.61 -18.63
CA TYR A 231 14.70 2.22 -19.96
C TYR A 231 13.27 1.68 -19.91
N GLN A 232 12.97 0.78 -18.98
CA GLN A 232 11.62 0.22 -18.80
C GLN A 232 10.59 1.27 -18.38
N LYS A 233 10.96 2.19 -17.47
CA LYS A 233 10.11 3.31 -17.05
C LYS A 233 9.74 4.20 -18.24
N ASN A 234 10.73 4.60 -19.05
CA ASN A 234 10.52 5.39 -20.25
C ASN A 234 9.59 4.69 -21.27
N LEU A 235 9.75 3.38 -21.45
CA LEU A 235 8.86 2.61 -22.32
C LEU A 235 7.40 2.62 -21.82
N LEU A 236 7.19 2.57 -20.51
CA LEU A 236 5.86 2.57 -19.91
C LEU A 236 5.18 3.93 -20.02
N ASP A 237 5.92 5.00 -19.73
CA ASP A 237 5.42 6.37 -19.87
C ASP A 237 5.07 6.70 -21.33
N ALA A 238 5.67 6.00 -22.30
CA ALA A 238 5.37 6.11 -23.71
C ALA A 238 4.11 5.32 -24.15
N ARG A 239 3.67 4.29 -23.40
CA ARG A 239 2.54 3.42 -23.81
C ARG A 239 1.18 4.13 -23.91
N PRO A 240 0.77 4.99 -22.95
CA PRO A 240 -0.48 5.76 -23.09
C PRO A 240 -0.48 6.62 -24.35
N LYS A 241 0.65 7.28 -24.65
CA LYS A 241 0.84 8.10 -25.85
C LYS A 241 0.75 7.26 -27.14
N ALA A 242 1.31 6.05 -27.14
CA ALA A 242 1.20 5.13 -28.26
C ALA A 242 -0.25 4.66 -28.48
N ARG A 243 -0.98 4.35 -27.39
CA ARG A 243 -2.39 3.94 -27.45
C ARG A 243 -3.31 5.08 -27.91
N GLU A 244 -3.09 6.29 -27.42
CA GLU A 244 -3.77 7.50 -27.91
C GLU A 244 -3.49 7.74 -29.38
N TYR A 245 -2.22 7.61 -29.80
CA TYR A 245 -1.84 7.70 -31.20
C TYR A 245 -2.55 6.65 -32.07
N ASP A 246 -2.63 5.40 -31.63
CA ASP A 246 -3.35 4.33 -32.35
C ASP A 246 -4.86 4.59 -32.41
N ILE A 247 -5.47 5.09 -31.33
CA ILE A 247 -6.89 5.53 -31.31
C ILE A 247 -7.10 6.67 -32.30
N ILE A 248 -6.22 7.68 -32.31
CA ILE A 248 -6.31 8.81 -33.24
C ILE A 248 -6.17 8.32 -34.69
N LYS A 249 -5.20 7.44 -34.94
CA LYS A 249 -4.92 6.88 -36.27
C LYS A 249 -6.05 5.99 -36.79
N SER A 250 -6.74 5.26 -35.90
CA SER A 250 -7.91 4.45 -36.26
C SER A 250 -9.14 5.31 -36.63
N LYS A 251 -9.22 6.56 -36.16
CA LYS A 251 -10.31 7.48 -36.49
C LYS A 251 -9.94 8.38 -37.68
N ARG A 252 -10.45 8.02 -38.85
CA ARG A 252 -10.14 8.62 -40.17
C ARG A 252 -10.16 10.17 -40.20
N LEU A 253 -11.18 10.78 -39.60
CA LEU A 253 -11.32 12.25 -39.54
C LEU A 253 -10.28 12.89 -38.60
N LEU A 254 -10.07 12.31 -37.42
CA LEU A 254 -9.14 12.82 -36.41
C LEU A 254 -7.69 12.72 -36.91
N TRP A 255 -7.35 11.60 -37.55
CA TRP A 255 -6.05 11.41 -38.19
C TRP A 255 -5.79 12.38 -39.35
N PHE A 256 -6.81 12.69 -40.14
CA PHE A 256 -6.72 13.70 -41.19
C PHE A 256 -6.41 15.09 -40.61
N LEU A 257 -7.11 15.50 -39.55
CA LEU A 257 -6.88 16.77 -38.87
C LEU A 257 -5.47 16.86 -38.28
N VAL A 258 -5.00 15.80 -37.62
CA VAL A 258 -3.63 15.73 -37.09
C VAL A 258 -2.59 15.84 -38.21
N ARG A 259 -2.77 15.14 -39.34
CA ARG A 259 -1.86 15.26 -40.49
C ARG A 259 -1.87 16.65 -41.11
N ALA A 260 -3.03 17.30 -41.21
CA ALA A 260 -3.14 18.66 -41.72
C ALA A 260 -2.40 19.65 -40.82
N TYR A 261 -2.59 19.54 -39.50
CA TYR A 261 -1.86 20.32 -38.50
C TYR A 261 -0.34 20.13 -38.62
N LEU A 262 0.13 18.88 -38.60
CA LEU A 262 1.57 18.57 -38.70
C LEU A 262 2.20 19.13 -39.98
N LYS A 263 1.45 19.14 -41.09
CA LYS A 263 1.88 19.71 -42.38
C LYS A 263 1.94 21.24 -42.35
N ILE A 264 0.95 21.90 -41.76
CA ILE A 264 0.91 23.37 -41.61
C ILE A 264 2.09 23.85 -40.76
N PHE A 265 2.38 23.15 -39.66
CA PHE A 265 3.40 23.56 -38.69
C PHE A 265 4.77 22.90 -38.90
N ARG A 266 4.95 22.11 -39.98
CA ARG A 266 6.20 21.40 -40.33
C ARG A 266 6.77 20.55 -39.18
N VAL A 267 5.91 20.00 -38.33
CA VAL A 267 6.32 19.12 -37.22
C VAL A 267 6.56 17.72 -37.77
N LYS A 268 7.79 17.20 -37.59
CA LYS A 268 8.11 15.79 -37.89
C LYS A 268 7.74 14.93 -36.69
N LEU A 269 6.89 13.93 -36.88
CA LEU A 269 6.71 12.85 -35.91
C LEU A 269 8.00 12.02 -35.89
N LYS A 270 8.60 11.84 -34.70
CA LYS A 270 9.67 10.86 -34.46
C LYS A 270 9.06 9.51 -34.12
#